data_AF-A0A3C0WJS1-F1
#
_entry.id   AF-A0A3C0WJS1-F1
#
_cell.length_a   1.000
_cell.length_b   1.000
_cell.length_c   1.000
_cell.angle_alpha   90.00
_cell.angle_beta   90.00
_cell.angle_gamma   90.00
#
_symmetry.space_group_name_H-M   'P 1'
#
loop_
_entity.id
_entity.type
_entity.pdbx_description
1 polymer ?
#
loop_
_entity_poly.entity_id
_entity_poly.type
_entity_poly.pdbx_seq_one_letter_code
_entity_poly.pdbx_strand_id
1 'polypeptide(L)'
;MSLSRFHIILLAVISIASIPSTRVASAEPRNIIVVLVDDLGWMDLGCQGSDFYQTPHIDQLAARGIRFINGYAACAVCSPTRAAL
;
A
#
# COMPACT_ATOMS: atom_id res chain seq x y z
N MET A 1 -15.92 -27.68 -46.52
CA MET A 1 -16.14 -27.16 -45.15
C MET A 1 -17.39 -26.28 -45.18
N SER A 2 -18.42 -26.60 -44.38
CA SER A 2 -19.72 -25.90 -44.43
C SER A 2 -19.57 -24.41 -44.14
N LEU A 3 -20.25 -23.56 -44.92
CA LEU A 3 -20.31 -22.10 -44.78
C LEU A 3 -20.68 -21.66 -43.35
N SER A 4 -21.40 -22.49 -42.58
CA SER A 4 -21.72 -22.22 -41.18
C SER A 4 -20.53 -22.27 -40.22
N ARG A 5 -19.53 -23.12 -40.50
CA ARG A 5 -18.32 -23.23 -39.66
C ARG A 5 -17.41 -22.01 -39.81
N PHE A 6 -17.42 -21.38 -40.99
CA PHE A 6 -16.66 -20.16 -41.26
C PHE A 6 -17.19 -18.95 -40.49
N HIS A 7 -18.52 -18.80 -40.40
CA HIS A 7 -19.16 -17.72 -39.65
C HIS A 7 -18.92 -17.84 -38.14
N ILE A 8 -18.92 -19.05 -37.58
CA ILE A 8 -18.63 -19.28 -36.16
C ILE A 8 -17.19 -18.90 -35.83
N ILE A 9 -16.24 -19.29 -36.68
CA ILE A 9 -14.83 -18.92 -36.50
C ILE A 9 -14.65 -17.41 -36.60
N LEU A 10 -15.31 -16.76 -37.57
CA LEU A 10 -15.23 -15.32 -37.75
C LEU A 10 -15.80 -14.55 -36.54
N LEU A 11 -16.95 -14.97 -36.00
CA LEU A 11 -17.56 -14.36 -34.82
C LEU A 11 -16.68 -14.55 -33.57
N ALA A 12 -16.05 -15.72 -33.40
CA ALA A 12 -15.12 -15.96 -32.30
C ALA A 12 -13.89 -15.05 -32.37
N VAL A 13 -13.33 -14.84 -33.57
CA VAL A 13 -12.18 -13.94 -33.79
C VAL A 13 -12.56 -12.49 -33.49
N ILE A 14 -13.73 -12.03 -33.94
CA ILE A 14 -14.23 -10.67 -33.66
C ILE A 14 -14.46 -10.47 -32.15
N SER A 15 -14.98 -11.49 -31.45
CA SER A 15 -15.20 -11.42 -30.01
C SER A 15 -13.90 -11.33 -29.22
N ILE A 16 -12.84 -12.04 -29.65
CA ILE A 16 -11.51 -11.97 -29.04
C ILE A 16 -10.84 -10.62 -29.33
N ALA A 17 -11.02 -10.09 -30.55
CA ALA A 17 -10.46 -8.80 -30.94
C ALA A 17 -11.14 -7.60 -30.25
N SER A 18 -12.35 -7.79 -29.72
CA SER A 18 -13.12 -6.74 -29.02
C SER A 18 -12.78 -6.63 -27.52
N ILE A 19 -11.85 -7.45 -27.00
CA ILE A 19 -11.44 -7.36 -25.61
C ILE A 19 -10.69 -6.04 -25.43
N PRO A 20 -11.21 -5.09 -24.62
CA PRO A 20 -10.52 -3.84 -24.37
C PRO A 20 -9.19 -4.13 -23.68
N SER A 21 -8.09 -3.74 -24.32
CA SER A 21 -6.77 -3.78 -23.71
C SER A 21 -6.76 -2.78 -22.54
N THR A 22 -6.82 -3.29 -21.31
CA THR A 22 -6.58 -2.49 -20.11
C THR A 22 -5.14 -1.99 -20.18
N ARG A 23 -4.95 -0.76 -20.63
CA ARG A 23 -3.67 -0.08 -20.49
C ARG A 23 -3.41 0.05 -18.99
N VAL A 24 -2.41 -0.68 -18.50
CA VAL A 24 -1.83 -0.39 -17.19
C VAL A 24 -1.31 1.03 -17.31
N ALA A 25 -1.99 1.97 -16.66
CA ALA A 25 -1.48 3.32 -16.53
C ALA A 25 -0.08 3.20 -15.93
N SER A 26 0.91 3.79 -16.61
CA SER A 26 2.25 3.93 -16.05
C SER A 26 2.09 4.53 -14.67
N ALA A 27 2.45 3.78 -13.62
CA ALA A 27 2.32 4.28 -12.28
C ALA A 27 3.25 5.50 -12.18
N GLU A 28 2.67 6.68 -11.98
CA GLU A 28 3.43 7.88 -11.68
C GLU A 28 4.44 7.54 -10.57
N PRO A 29 5.69 7.99 -10.67
CA PRO A 29 6.71 7.70 -9.67
C PRO A 29 6.20 8.18 -8.31
N ARG A 30 6.13 7.26 -7.35
CA ARG A 30 5.71 7.57 -5.98
C ARG A 30 6.92 8.00 -5.17
N ASN A 31 6.78 9.10 -4.46
CA ASN A 31 7.74 9.48 -3.43
C ASN A 31 7.48 8.65 -2.18
N ILE A 32 8.52 8.05 -1.61
CA ILE A 32 8.47 7.29 -0.37
C ILE A 32 9.26 8.08 0.68
N ILE A 33 8.61 8.44 1.78
CA ILE A 33 9.23 9.13 2.91
C ILE A 33 9.18 8.19 4.11
N VAL A 34 10.35 7.85 4.64
CA VAL A 34 10.49 7.07 5.88
C VAL A 34 10.78 8.03 7.02
N VAL A 35 9.87 8.10 7.98
CA VAL A 35 10.05 8.89 9.22
C VAL A 35 10.37 7.92 10.35
N LEU A 36 11.60 7.95 10.85
CA LEU A 36 12.05 7.19 12.00
C LEU A 36 12.24 8.14 13.19
N VAL A 37 11.67 7.77 14.35
CA VAL A 37 11.75 8.55 15.59
C VAL A 37 12.58 7.77 16.60
N ASP A 38 13.55 8.42 17.24
CA ASP A 38 14.38 7.79 18.28
C ASP A 38 13.62 7.77 19.61
N ASP A 39 13.69 6.64 20.33
CA ASP A 39 13.12 6.43 21.67
C ASP A 39 11.62 6.79 21.86
N LEU A 40 10.80 6.70 20.80
CA LEU A 40 9.35 6.91 20.91
C LEU A 40 8.66 5.73 21.64
N GLY A 41 8.09 6.00 22.80
CA GLY A 41 7.34 5.03 23.59
C GLY A 41 6.02 4.64 22.94
N TRP A 42 5.58 3.41 23.23
CA TRP A 42 4.35 2.85 22.65
C TRP A 42 3.09 3.70 22.92
N MET A 43 3.01 4.27 24.13
CA MET A 43 1.87 5.04 24.62
C MET A 43 2.03 6.55 24.45
N ASP A 44 3.07 7.02 23.75
CA ASP A 44 3.38 8.46 23.69
C ASP A 44 2.46 9.23 22.72
N LEU A 45 1.83 8.56 21.76
CA LEU A 45 0.99 9.20 20.74
C LEU A 45 -0.47 9.27 21.17
N GLY A 46 -1.18 10.34 20.75
CA GLY A 46 -2.62 10.48 20.97
C GLY A 46 -3.42 9.32 20.40
N CYS A 47 -3.09 8.87 19.18
CA CYS A 47 -3.68 7.69 18.55
C CYS A 47 -3.36 6.35 19.24
N GLN A 48 -2.46 6.35 20.23
CA GLN A 48 -2.13 5.23 21.10
C GLN A 48 -2.69 5.39 22.53
N GLY A 49 -3.47 6.44 22.78
CA GLY A 49 -4.14 6.68 24.06
C GLY A 49 -3.43 7.67 24.99
N SER A 50 -2.38 8.35 24.53
CA SER A 50 -1.78 9.46 25.28
C SER A 50 -2.79 10.60 25.45
N ASP A 51 -3.01 11.05 26.69
CA ASP A 51 -3.75 12.26 27.04
C ASP A 51 -2.82 13.43 27.40
N PHE A 52 -1.52 13.16 27.54
CA PHE A 52 -0.50 14.13 27.92
C PHE A 52 0.15 14.81 26.71
N TYR A 53 0.53 14.05 25.68
CA TYR A 53 1.23 14.58 24.50
C TYR A 53 0.26 14.91 23.37
N GLN A 54 0.47 16.07 22.74
CA GLN A 54 -0.34 16.50 21.59
C GLN A 54 0.36 16.13 20.28
N THR A 55 -0.19 15.18 19.54
CA THR A 55 0.39 14.67 18.27
C THR A 55 -0.56 14.76 17.07
N PRO A 56 -1.24 15.90 16.84
CA PRO A 56 -2.38 15.97 15.91
C PRO A 56 -2.03 15.58 14.47
N HIS A 57 -0.82 15.85 14.00
CA HIS A 57 -0.38 15.48 12.66
C HIS A 57 -0.13 13.98 12.50
N ILE A 58 0.40 13.33 13.54
CA ILE A 58 0.60 11.87 13.55
C ILE A 58 -0.74 11.17 13.69
N ASP A 59 -1.64 11.70 14.53
CA ASP A 59 -2.99 11.17 14.71
C ASP A 59 -3.79 11.25 13.40
N GLN A 60 -3.68 12.37 12.67
CA GLN A 60 -4.28 12.53 11.35
C GLN A 60 -3.68 11.58 10.30
N LEU A 61 -2.37 11.29 10.39
CA LEU A 61 -1.72 10.32 9.51
C LEU A 61 -2.23 8.90 9.81
N ALA A 62 -2.32 8.52 11.08
CA ALA A 62 -2.85 7.24 11.51
C ALA A 62 -4.32 7.05 11.11
N ALA A 63 -5.14 8.11 11.16
CA ALA A 63 -6.55 8.06 10.79
C ALA A 63 -6.80 7.92 9.27
N ARG A 64 -5.90 8.43 8.44
CA ARG A 64 -6.00 8.36 6.96
C ARG A 64 -5.25 7.17 6.35
N GLY A 65 -4.47 6.47 7.15
CA GLY A 65 -3.58 5.40 6.70
C GLY A 65 -3.91 4.06 7.36
N ILE A 66 -2.89 3.21 7.39
CA ILE A 66 -2.92 1.94 8.10
C ILE A 66 -2.03 2.08 9.34
N ARG A 67 -2.56 1.70 10.50
CA ARG A 67 -1.81 1.68 11.76
C ARG A 67 -1.57 0.25 12.20
N PHE A 68 -0.30 -0.09 12.43
CA PHE A 68 0.09 -1.37 13.00
C PHE A 68 0.09 -1.26 14.53
N ILE A 69 -0.86 -1.92 15.18
CA ILE A 69 -0.95 -1.95 16.65
C ILE A 69 -0.05 -3.02 17.30
N ASN A 70 0.62 -3.84 16.49
CA ASN A 70 1.61 -4.84 16.91
C ASN A 70 2.85 -4.73 16.01
N GLY A 71 3.54 -3.59 16.07
CA GLY A 71 4.76 -3.33 15.31
C GLY A 71 5.98 -3.37 16.23
N TYR A 72 6.72 -4.49 16.23
CA TYR A 72 7.89 -4.67 17.10
C TYR A 72 9.19 -4.29 16.40
N ALA A 73 10.06 -3.59 17.13
CA ALA A 73 11.45 -3.41 16.73
C ALA A 73 12.20 -4.76 16.79
N ALA A 74 13.21 -4.91 15.93
CA ALA A 74 14.05 -6.12 15.92
C ALA A 74 14.82 -6.33 17.24
N CYS A 75 15.06 -5.25 17.99
CA CYS A 75 15.71 -5.28 19.31
C CYS A 75 15.40 -4.00 20.11
N ALA A 76 15.86 -3.94 21.36
CA ALA A 76 15.64 -2.81 22.27
C ALA A 76 16.79 -1.77 22.28
N VAL A 77 17.60 -1.70 21.20
CA VAL A 77 18.74 -0.77 21.10
C VAL A 77 18.71 -0.07 19.74
N CYS A 78 19.02 1.23 19.70
CA CYS A 78 18.87 2.06 18.52
C CYS A 78 19.69 1.57 17.32
N SER A 79 20.99 1.31 17.51
CA SER A 79 21.89 0.91 16.41
C SER A 79 21.49 -0.39 15.71
N PRO A 80 21.29 -1.53 16.43
CA PRO A 80 20.82 -2.75 15.80
C PRO A 80 19.38 -2.67 15.26
N THR A 81 18.51 -1.84 15.84
CA THR A 81 17.17 -1.58 15.26
C THR A 81 17.28 -0.86 13.92
N ARG A 82 18.10 0.21 13.86
CA ARG A 82 18.35 0.96 12.63
C ARG A 82 19.01 0.13 11.55
N ALA A 83 19.91 -0.78 11.92
CA ALA A 83 20.57 -1.67 10.98
C ALA A 83 19.62 -2.75 10.38
N ALA A 84 18.47 -2.98 11.00
CA ALA A 84 17.47 -3.95 10.54
C ALA A 84 16.38 -3.35 9.63
N LEU A 85 16.35 -2.02 9.47
CA LEU A 85 15.47 -1.29 8.56
C LEU A 85 16.06 -1.26 7.14
#